data_AF-A0A8S4Q9L6-F1
#
_entry.id   AF-A0A8S4Q9L6-F1
#
_cell.length_a   1.000
_cell.length_b   1.000
_cell.length_c   1.000
_cell.angle_alpha   90.00
_cell.angle_beta   90.00
_cell.angle_gamma   90.00
#
_symmetry.space_group_name_H-M   'P 1'
#
loop_
_entity.id
_entity.type
_entity.pdbx_description
1 polymer ?
#
loop_
_entity_poly.entity_id
_entity_poly.type
_entity_poly.pdbx_seq_one_letter_code
_entity_poly.pdbx_strand_id
1 'polypeptide(L)'
;MSRSTDLAPLSMESIHRRVMLAVHTIEKEVPRFQQQWLFDLDTGDPLSWLDFVKSAEKGLESTINSRADLVKALDAYNKDEYEEVRVLPPFRELLRMCERADSYENHLIGILKRHIHDACENLLARYCLSFSAETKDCQGVDLSLDYENKITMWRKQIFDAFEDINTMEESYNDLVENVKEYIKNYDKIAYWMRESTARIFRLVEPTKKWITADYNYPRRIDDEIAGLRRQKVDLKERLRQVKFTKDLLRANVQRKTFQNAKVERKLSDNKDEKRYFKKREQTLTDEGRNIESKLERMKRELQENLTNMKKRSLDISKLNAAYDMVKKLKSDIEIYQKKLNTVNNQLVKLKKDGGQLKRSVHLMKYHHEGNVERNESLRISLEANEDSIKDLQENIKLMDSKVVTLKRIRQMKMDPMFLKKIHSQGYHPGQYVEFKDELDEAIKLAASHIKTEWKYLYQRLPFNPPRSYRDRNQDIEFIGLMNTRNFEVPPEELARRSLERWRKLNLGANVGDLVRTLRRIKKSQIGRLIEKEVAKISKVVLAVQVDTPRPTGITYNPELTIVR
;
A
#
# COMPACT_ATOMS: atom_id res chain seq x y z
N MET A 1 43.28 7.12 18.37
CA MET A 1 42.67 6.26 17.32
C MET A 1 41.73 7.05 16.39
N SER A 2 42.10 8.26 15.95
CA SER A 2 41.15 9.28 15.44
C SER A 2 41.19 9.52 13.91
N ARG A 3 41.39 8.50 13.06
CA ARG A 3 41.41 8.69 11.59
C ARG A 3 40.62 7.67 10.76
N SER A 4 39.77 6.85 11.38
CA SER A 4 38.99 5.81 10.67
C SER A 4 37.55 6.25 10.29
N THR A 5 37.14 7.47 10.61
CA THR A 5 35.73 7.89 10.52
C THR A 5 35.23 8.21 9.11
N ASP A 6 36.13 8.39 8.13
CA ASP A 6 35.76 8.78 6.76
C ASP A 6 35.42 7.62 5.82
N LEU A 7 35.54 6.37 6.28
CA LEU A 7 35.17 5.23 5.44
C LEU A 7 33.65 5.06 5.43
N ALA A 8 33.09 5.14 4.23
CA ALA A 8 31.67 4.88 4.01
C ALA A 8 31.27 3.51 4.56
N PRO A 9 30.15 3.42 5.31
CA PRO A 9 29.72 2.17 5.91
C PRO A 9 29.42 1.13 4.82
N LEU A 10 29.88 -0.10 5.05
CA LEU A 10 29.67 -1.22 4.12
C LEU A 10 28.23 -1.75 4.19
N SER A 11 27.58 -1.61 5.35
CA SER A 11 26.22 -2.10 5.59
C SER A 11 25.55 -1.36 6.75
N MET A 12 24.21 -1.41 6.83
CA MET A 12 23.46 -0.93 7.99
C MET A 12 23.88 -1.63 9.29
N GLU A 13 24.17 -2.94 9.22
CA GLU A 13 24.63 -3.69 10.38
C GLU A 13 25.97 -3.18 10.91
N SER A 14 26.88 -2.73 10.03
CA SER A 14 28.15 -2.12 10.45
C SER A 14 27.91 -0.81 11.21
N ILE A 15 26.90 -0.03 10.81
CA ILE A 15 26.47 1.19 11.50
C ILE A 15 25.91 0.82 12.87
N HIS A 16 24.95 -0.11 12.93
CA HIS A 16 24.33 -0.55 14.19
C HIS A 16 25.36 -1.07 15.18
N ARG A 17 26.33 -1.89 14.74
CA ARG A 17 27.41 -2.38 15.61
C ARG A 17 28.26 -1.23 16.17
N ARG A 18 28.63 -0.24 15.35
CA ARG A 18 29.40 0.93 15.81
C ARG A 18 28.65 1.72 16.88
N VAL A 19 27.35 1.96 16.66
CA VAL A 19 26.53 2.68 17.65
C VAL A 19 26.36 1.85 18.92
N MET A 20 26.10 0.55 18.80
CA MET A 20 26.01 -0.34 19.96
C MET A 20 27.33 -0.41 20.76
N LEU A 21 28.49 -0.34 20.12
CA LEU A 21 29.78 -0.27 20.83
C LEU A 21 29.88 1.00 21.68
N ALA A 22 29.45 2.15 21.17
CA ALA A 22 29.39 3.39 21.95
C ALA A 22 28.45 3.25 23.15
N VAL A 23 27.27 2.65 22.94
CA VAL A 23 26.30 2.36 24.01
C VAL A 23 26.89 1.45 25.08
N HIS A 24 27.51 0.32 24.71
CA HIS A 24 28.11 -0.62 25.66
C HIS A 24 29.28 0.03 26.43
N THR A 25 30.02 0.92 25.78
CA THR A 25 31.11 1.67 26.44
C THR A 25 30.53 2.55 27.53
N ILE A 26 29.43 3.26 27.27
CA ILE A 26 28.73 4.05 28.30
C ILE A 26 28.19 3.17 29.42
N GLU A 27 27.52 2.06 29.09
CA GLU A 27 26.94 1.16 30.09
C GLU A 27 27.98 0.58 31.05
N LYS A 28 29.22 0.43 30.59
CA LYS A 28 30.33 -0.05 31.40
C LYS A 28 31.01 1.08 32.18
N GLU A 29 31.39 2.15 31.48
CA GLU A 29 32.29 3.17 32.04
C GLU A 29 31.55 4.17 32.94
N VAL A 30 30.27 4.46 32.69
CA VAL A 30 29.50 5.38 33.53
C VAL A 30 29.26 4.82 34.95
N PRO A 31 28.73 3.60 35.14
CA PRO A 31 28.60 3.04 36.48
C PRO A 31 29.93 2.88 37.20
N ARG A 32 31.00 2.53 36.46
CA ARG A 32 32.36 2.47 37.00
C ARG A 32 32.83 3.83 37.51
N PHE A 33 32.60 4.89 36.74
CA PHE A 33 32.92 6.26 37.16
C PHE A 33 32.11 6.65 38.41
N GLN A 34 30.81 6.36 38.44
CA GLN A 34 29.97 6.63 39.62
C GLN A 34 30.49 5.90 40.87
N GLN A 35 30.81 4.62 40.75
CA GLN A 35 31.31 3.82 41.85
C GLN A 35 32.68 4.29 42.34
N GLN A 36 33.60 4.57 41.40
CA GLN A 36 34.97 4.95 41.74
C GLN A 36 35.05 6.38 42.32
N TRP A 37 34.26 7.31 41.78
CA TRP A 37 34.46 8.73 42.04
C TRP A 37 33.32 9.41 42.79
N LEU A 38 32.08 8.89 42.74
CA LEU A 38 30.90 9.58 43.27
C LEU A 38 30.17 8.86 44.42
N PHE A 39 30.54 7.62 44.73
CA PHE A 39 29.87 6.80 45.75
C PHE A 39 30.19 7.25 47.18
N ASP A 40 31.48 7.34 47.52
CA ASP A 40 31.97 7.78 48.85
C ASP A 40 32.53 9.20 48.78
N LEU A 41 31.72 10.15 48.33
CA LEU A 41 32.17 11.52 48.11
C LEU A 41 32.16 12.31 49.43
N ASP A 42 33.34 12.65 49.94
CA ASP A 42 33.47 13.56 51.09
C ASP A 42 33.28 15.01 50.62
N THR A 43 32.15 15.60 51.02
CA THR A 43 31.84 17.02 50.86
C THR A 43 31.97 17.80 52.18
N GLY A 44 32.44 17.16 53.25
CA GLY A 44 32.18 17.58 54.62
C GLY A 44 32.97 18.79 55.11
N ASP A 45 34.13 19.08 54.51
CA ASP A 45 35.01 20.15 55.02
C ASP A 45 35.81 20.92 53.94
N PRO A 46 35.15 21.67 53.04
CA PRO A 46 35.84 22.55 52.08
C PRO A 46 36.73 23.61 52.73
N LEU A 47 36.44 24.00 53.98
CA LEU A 47 37.22 25.01 54.70
C LEU A 47 38.61 24.46 55.07
N SER A 48 38.69 23.23 55.59
CA SER A 48 39.99 22.59 55.85
C SER A 48 40.83 22.44 54.59
N TRP A 49 40.19 22.16 53.46
CA TRP A 49 40.87 22.04 52.17
C TRP A 49 41.43 23.39 51.71
N LEU A 50 40.66 24.48 51.86
CA LEU A 50 41.14 25.83 51.58
C LEU A 50 42.29 26.25 52.49
N ASP A 51 42.24 25.90 53.78
CA ASP A 51 43.31 26.23 54.72
C ASP A 51 44.59 25.44 54.44
N PHE A 52 44.45 24.19 53.96
CA PHE A 52 45.56 23.42 53.42
C PHE A 52 46.17 24.12 52.19
N VAL A 53 45.35 24.54 51.21
CA VAL A 53 45.84 25.25 50.02
C VAL A 53 46.56 26.54 50.37
N LYS A 54 46.04 27.36 51.30
CA LYS A 54 46.72 28.59 51.76
C LYS A 54 48.06 28.27 52.44
N SER A 55 48.15 27.16 53.16
CA SER A 55 49.39 26.72 53.80
C SER A 55 50.41 26.26 52.76
N ALA A 56 49.96 25.56 51.71
CA ALA A 56 50.76 25.17 50.57
C ALA A 56 51.30 26.39 49.78
N GLU A 57 50.48 27.42 49.55
CA GLU A 57 50.92 28.67 48.91
C GLU A 57 52.07 29.35 49.67
N LYS A 58 51.99 29.36 51.01
CA LYS A 58 53.05 29.91 51.86
C LYS A 58 54.33 29.07 51.79
N GLY A 59 54.21 27.74 51.78
CA GLY A 59 55.36 26.83 51.75
C GLY A 59 56.10 26.82 50.41
N LEU A 60 55.39 27.02 49.30
CA LEU A 60 55.94 26.99 47.95
C LEU A 60 56.27 28.38 47.37
N GLU A 61 56.05 29.45 48.14
CA GLU A 61 56.21 30.85 47.70
C GLU A 61 55.52 31.14 46.35
N SER A 62 54.39 30.50 46.09
CA SER A 62 53.67 30.58 44.81
C SER A 62 52.15 30.67 45.01
N THR A 63 51.46 31.33 44.08
CA THR A 63 50.01 31.48 44.12
C THR A 63 49.32 30.32 43.39
N ILE A 64 48.35 29.69 44.05
CA ILE A 64 47.59 28.57 43.51
C ILE A 64 46.23 29.11 43.07
N ASN A 65 46.13 29.47 41.79
CA ASN A 65 44.93 30.05 41.20
C ASN A 65 44.17 29.07 40.29
N SER A 66 44.87 28.11 39.68
CA SER A 66 44.29 27.11 38.79
C SER A 66 44.41 25.68 39.35
N ARG A 67 43.60 24.75 38.82
CA ARG A 67 43.74 23.31 39.13
C ARG A 67 45.11 22.77 38.75
N ALA A 68 45.70 23.25 37.65
CA ALA A 68 47.03 22.84 37.23
C ALA A 68 48.12 23.27 38.23
N ASP A 69 47.99 24.45 38.83
CA ASP A 69 48.90 24.91 39.89
C ASP A 69 48.74 24.07 41.15
N LEU A 70 47.49 23.73 41.51
CA LEU A 70 47.21 22.86 42.65
C LEU A 70 47.81 21.46 42.45
N VAL A 71 47.67 20.85 41.26
CA VAL A 71 48.28 19.55 40.96
C VAL A 71 49.80 19.60 41.08
N LYS A 72 50.45 20.65 40.54
CA LYS A 72 51.91 20.82 40.68
C LYS A 72 52.33 20.97 42.15
N ALA A 73 51.55 21.71 42.95
CA ALA A 73 51.80 21.86 44.38
C ALA A 73 51.68 20.51 45.11
N LEU A 74 50.61 19.76 44.85
CA LEU A 74 50.39 18.43 45.44
C LEU A 74 51.49 17.44 45.03
N ASP A 75 51.95 17.49 43.77
CA ASP A 75 53.05 16.67 43.25
C ASP A 75 54.38 17.00 43.93
N ALA A 76 54.65 18.28 44.26
CA ALA A 76 55.85 18.68 45.00
C ALA A 76 55.84 18.06 46.40
N TYR A 77 54.73 18.18 47.13
CA TYR A 77 54.55 17.52 48.44
C TYR A 77 54.60 15.98 48.37
N ASN A 78 54.30 15.39 47.21
CA ASN A 78 54.39 13.95 46.98
C ASN A 78 55.79 13.47 46.54
N LYS A 79 56.69 14.37 46.16
CA LYS A 79 58.08 14.05 45.79
C LYS A 79 59.06 14.28 46.94
N ASP A 80 58.81 15.32 47.72
CA ASP A 80 59.63 15.64 48.89
C ASP A 80 59.29 14.69 50.06
N GLU A 81 60.24 14.47 50.98
CA GLU A 81 60.15 13.53 52.13
C GLU A 81 59.08 13.93 53.19
N TYR A 82 58.01 14.63 52.81
CA TYR A 82 56.90 15.02 53.69
C TYR A 82 55.90 13.88 53.90
N GLU A 83 56.34 12.75 54.48
CA GLU A 83 55.45 11.62 54.78
C GLU A 83 54.27 12.03 55.67
N GLU A 84 54.47 12.96 56.61
CA GLU A 84 53.45 13.45 57.53
C GLU A 84 52.29 14.16 56.80
N VAL A 85 52.58 14.88 55.71
CA VAL A 85 51.59 15.64 54.93
C VAL A 85 50.69 14.70 54.12
N ARG A 86 51.21 13.56 53.65
CA ARG A 86 50.47 12.59 52.83
C ARG A 86 49.41 11.82 53.60
N VAL A 87 49.51 11.80 54.93
CA VAL A 87 48.53 11.17 55.81
C VAL A 87 47.37 12.12 56.11
N LEU A 88 47.52 13.42 55.87
CA LEU A 88 46.48 14.41 56.14
C LEU A 88 45.25 14.17 55.23
N PRO A 89 44.03 14.08 55.80
CA PRO A 89 42.81 13.90 55.02
C PRO A 89 42.59 14.98 53.93
N PRO A 90 42.82 16.29 54.19
CA PRO A 90 42.68 17.32 53.16
C PRO A 90 43.60 17.13 51.94
N PHE A 91 44.83 16.65 52.15
CA PHE A 91 45.75 16.37 51.04
C PHE A 91 45.21 15.26 50.14
N ARG A 92 44.74 14.15 50.73
CA ARG A 92 44.21 13.00 49.97
C ARG A 92 42.93 13.36 49.22
N GLU A 93 42.04 14.13 49.82
CA GLU A 93 40.79 14.53 49.18
C GLU A 93 41.01 15.61 48.10
N LEU A 94 41.94 16.55 48.27
CA LEU A 94 42.32 17.49 47.21
C LEU A 94 42.97 16.78 46.01
N LEU A 95 43.80 15.76 46.24
CA LEU A 95 44.35 14.93 45.18
C LEU A 95 43.23 14.17 44.44
N ARG A 96 42.36 13.49 45.17
CA ARG A 96 41.19 12.78 44.61
C ARG A 96 40.24 13.72 43.87
N MET A 97 40.06 14.94 44.36
CA MET A 97 39.26 15.98 43.73
C MET A 97 39.82 16.35 42.35
N CYS A 98 41.13 16.57 42.23
CA CYS A 98 41.79 16.85 40.97
C CYS A 98 41.69 15.67 39.99
N GLU A 99 41.97 14.44 40.46
CA GLU A 99 41.86 13.23 39.64
C GLU A 99 40.42 12.98 39.16
N ARG A 100 39.43 13.23 40.03
CA ARG A 100 38.01 13.15 39.72
C ARG A 100 37.62 14.15 38.64
N ALA A 101 38.05 15.40 38.78
CA ALA A 101 37.78 16.46 37.80
C ALA A 101 38.42 16.13 36.44
N ASP A 102 39.68 15.69 36.43
CA ASP A 102 40.37 15.26 35.20
C ASP A 102 39.67 14.05 34.55
N SER A 103 39.24 13.06 35.34
CA SER A 103 38.49 11.91 34.83
C SER A 103 37.10 12.32 34.32
N TYR A 104 36.43 13.29 34.95
CA TYR A 104 35.14 13.80 34.51
C TYR A 104 35.28 14.53 33.16
N GLU A 105 36.18 15.50 33.07
CA GLU A 105 36.36 16.33 31.88
C GLU A 105 36.92 15.55 30.71
N ASN A 106 37.99 14.77 30.91
CA ASN A 106 38.67 14.12 29.80
C ASN A 106 37.97 12.83 29.37
N HIS A 107 37.56 11.98 30.32
CA HIS A 107 36.98 10.68 30.01
C HIS A 107 35.47 10.76 29.82
N LEU A 108 34.72 11.27 30.80
CA LEU A 108 33.25 11.26 30.74
C LEU A 108 32.72 12.24 29.67
N ILE A 109 33.13 13.51 29.76
CA ILE A 109 32.67 14.56 28.83
C ILE A 109 33.47 14.53 27.53
N GLY A 110 34.81 14.51 27.61
CA GLY A 110 35.68 14.59 26.45
C GLY A 110 35.61 13.38 25.52
N ILE A 111 35.41 12.18 26.07
CA ILE A 111 35.40 10.92 25.30
C ILE A 111 34.00 10.32 25.22
N LEU A 112 33.36 9.98 26.35
CA LEU A 112 32.11 9.21 26.33
C LEU A 112 30.95 10.00 25.72
N LYS A 113 30.69 11.24 26.18
CA LYS A 113 29.66 12.12 25.62
C LYS A 113 29.87 12.34 24.13
N ARG A 114 31.11 12.66 23.71
CA ARG A 114 31.45 12.86 22.29
C ARG A 114 31.21 11.59 21.47
N HIS A 115 31.62 10.42 21.95
CA HIS A 115 31.42 9.15 21.25
C HIS A 115 29.95 8.82 21.02
N ILE A 116 29.08 9.02 22.02
CA ILE A 116 27.64 8.75 21.85
C ILE A 116 26.96 9.82 21.02
N HIS A 117 27.39 11.08 21.12
CA HIS A 117 26.93 12.16 20.27
C HIS A 117 27.23 11.86 18.79
N ASP A 118 28.48 11.51 18.47
CA ASP A 118 28.88 11.10 17.12
C ASP A 118 28.09 9.88 16.64
N ALA A 119 27.84 8.91 17.53
CA ALA A 119 27.04 7.74 17.19
C ALA A 119 25.57 8.10 16.91
N CYS A 120 24.99 9.06 17.62
CA CYS A 120 23.60 9.48 17.41
C CYS A 120 23.46 10.41 16.19
N GLU A 121 24.29 11.43 16.09
CA GLU A 121 24.19 12.45 15.04
C GLU A 121 24.78 11.99 13.71
N ASN A 122 26.04 11.54 13.72
CA ASN A 122 26.77 11.22 12.49
C ASN A 122 26.42 9.84 11.93
N LEU A 123 25.86 8.94 12.77
CA LEU A 123 25.44 7.61 12.34
C LEU A 123 23.91 7.45 12.36
N LEU A 124 23.24 7.47 13.52
CA LEU A 124 21.80 7.18 13.55
C LEU A 124 20.97 8.20 12.78
N ALA A 125 21.09 9.49 13.07
CA ALA A 125 20.31 10.53 12.39
C ALA A 125 20.59 10.58 10.88
N ARG A 126 21.80 10.18 10.47
CA ARG A 126 22.23 10.15 9.07
C ARG A 126 21.71 8.96 8.27
N TYR A 127 21.68 7.76 8.87
CA TYR A 127 21.34 6.52 8.15
C TYR A 127 19.98 5.92 8.52
N CYS A 128 19.37 6.35 9.63
CA CYS A 128 18.00 6.01 10.00
C CYS A 128 17.03 7.00 9.36
N LEU A 129 16.76 6.76 8.07
CA LEU A 129 16.03 7.69 7.22
C LEU A 129 14.53 7.72 7.50
N SER A 130 13.93 8.89 7.26
CA SER A 130 12.49 9.01 7.04
C SER A 130 12.11 8.54 5.63
N PHE A 131 10.95 7.89 5.51
CA PHE A 131 10.40 7.38 4.26
C PHE A 131 9.06 8.04 3.87
N SER A 132 8.69 9.15 4.51
CA SER A 132 7.42 9.84 4.25
C SER A 132 7.28 10.25 2.78
N ALA A 133 8.36 10.74 2.18
CA ALA A 133 8.38 11.13 0.77
C ALA A 133 8.10 9.96 -0.18
N GLU A 134 8.64 8.77 0.11
CA GLU A 134 8.42 7.55 -0.67
C GLU A 134 6.98 7.03 -0.52
N THR A 135 6.31 7.33 0.59
CA THR A 135 4.93 6.92 0.84
C THR A 135 3.87 7.95 0.44
N LYS A 136 4.26 9.16 0.03
CA LYS A 136 3.33 10.27 -0.24
C LYS A 136 2.22 9.91 -1.23
N ASP A 137 2.56 9.17 -2.28
CA ASP A 137 1.63 8.77 -3.34
C ASP A 137 0.94 7.42 -3.06
N CYS A 138 1.25 6.79 -1.93
CA CYS A 138 0.78 5.46 -1.59
C CYS A 138 0.00 5.49 -0.27
N GLN A 139 -1.32 5.68 -0.37
CA GLN A 139 -2.20 5.72 0.81
C GLN A 139 -2.16 4.40 1.60
N GLY A 140 -2.11 4.50 2.93
CA GLY A 140 -2.22 3.36 3.85
C GLY A 140 -0.98 2.47 3.95
N VAL A 141 0.22 3.08 3.92
CA VAL A 141 1.49 2.43 4.30
C VAL A 141 1.85 2.83 5.74
N ASP A 142 1.04 2.37 6.70
CA ASP A 142 1.11 2.80 8.10
C ASP A 142 2.44 2.41 8.78
N LEU A 143 3.08 1.34 8.27
CA LEU A 143 4.36 0.85 8.78
C LEU A 143 5.47 1.90 8.72
N SER A 144 5.53 2.67 7.63
CA SER A 144 6.55 3.72 7.46
C SER A 144 6.32 4.89 8.41
N LEU A 145 5.05 5.27 8.60
CA LEU A 145 4.66 6.35 9.49
C LEU A 145 4.91 5.99 10.96
N ASP A 146 4.56 4.77 11.38
CA ASP A 146 4.87 4.23 12.73
C ASP A 146 6.38 4.30 13.02
N TYR A 147 7.19 3.88 12.05
CA TYR A 147 8.64 3.92 12.17
C TYR A 147 9.16 5.37 12.28
N GLU A 148 8.67 6.29 11.45
CA GLU A 148 9.07 7.70 11.44
C GLU A 148 8.73 8.42 12.75
N ASN A 149 7.53 8.19 13.28
CA ASN A 149 7.09 8.77 14.55
C ASN A 149 7.99 8.31 15.70
N LYS A 150 8.35 7.01 15.72
CA LYS A 150 9.24 6.43 16.72
C LYS A 150 10.64 7.02 16.68
N ILE A 151 11.27 7.09 15.49
CA ILE A 151 12.62 7.65 15.37
C ILE A 151 12.65 9.14 15.70
N THR A 152 11.61 9.90 15.34
CA THR A 152 11.52 11.33 15.65
C THR A 152 11.40 11.55 17.16
N MET A 153 10.58 10.74 17.83
CA MET A 153 10.44 10.78 19.29
C MET A 153 11.77 10.47 20.00
N TRP A 154 12.46 9.39 19.64
CA TRP A 154 13.75 9.04 20.27
C TRP A 154 14.83 10.05 19.95
N ARG A 155 14.85 10.57 18.72
CA ARG A 155 15.76 11.66 18.34
C ARG A 155 15.57 12.85 19.27
N LYS A 156 14.33 13.32 19.44
CA LYS A 156 14.03 14.43 20.34
C LYS A 156 14.51 14.14 21.77
N GLN A 157 14.17 12.97 22.33
CA GLN A 157 14.61 12.58 23.68
C GLN A 157 16.14 12.60 23.85
N ILE A 158 16.88 12.18 22.83
CA ILE A 158 18.34 12.17 22.84
C ILE A 158 18.90 13.60 22.77
N PHE A 159 18.36 14.45 21.89
CA PHE A 159 18.82 15.83 21.75
C PHE A 159 18.48 16.68 22.98
N ASP A 160 17.28 16.55 23.54
CA ASP A 160 16.88 17.21 24.79
C ASP A 160 17.85 16.81 25.93
N ALA A 161 18.24 15.54 26.00
CA ALA A 161 19.20 15.06 27.00
C ALA A 161 20.63 15.56 26.76
N PHE A 162 21.06 15.76 25.50
CA PHE A 162 22.34 16.40 25.21
C PHE A 162 22.35 17.89 25.57
N GLU A 163 21.24 18.60 25.33
CA GLU A 163 21.06 19.99 25.75
C GLU A 163 21.15 20.12 27.27
N ASP A 164 20.44 19.27 28.01
CA ASP A 164 20.57 19.17 29.47
C ASP A 164 22.04 18.99 29.90
N ILE A 165 22.78 18.06 29.28
CA ILE A 165 24.19 17.81 29.60
C ILE A 165 25.07 19.03 29.30
N ASN A 166 24.81 19.74 28.20
CA ASN A 166 25.55 20.96 27.84
C ASN A 166 25.33 22.07 28.87
N THR A 167 24.09 22.31 29.31
CA THR A 167 23.79 23.31 30.34
C THR A 167 24.46 22.99 31.68
N MET A 168 24.52 21.70 32.05
CA MET A 168 25.24 21.25 33.25
C MET A 168 26.76 21.43 33.11
N GLU A 169 27.31 21.21 31.92
CA GLU A 169 28.72 21.42 31.61
C GLU A 169 29.09 22.90 31.67
N GLU A 170 28.26 23.79 31.13
CA GLU A 170 28.42 25.25 31.24
C GLU A 170 28.42 25.68 32.72
N SER A 171 27.43 25.22 33.49
CA SER A 171 27.33 25.51 34.93
C SER A 171 28.51 24.96 35.74
N TYR A 172 29.10 23.86 35.29
CA TYR A 172 30.32 23.28 35.87
C TYR A 172 31.54 24.14 35.53
N ASN A 173 31.71 24.51 34.26
CA ASN A 173 32.86 25.27 33.76
C ASN A 173 32.96 26.67 34.41
N ASP A 174 31.82 27.31 34.69
CA ASP A 174 31.75 28.61 35.38
C ASP A 174 32.44 28.59 36.76
N LEU A 175 32.53 27.43 37.41
CA LEU A 175 33.13 27.25 38.74
C LEU A 175 34.56 26.69 38.70
N VAL A 176 35.05 26.25 37.55
CA VAL A 176 36.32 25.52 37.39
C VAL A 176 37.52 26.46 37.18
N GLU A 177 37.30 27.67 36.67
CA GLU A 177 38.38 28.60 36.36
C GLU A 177 39.22 29.02 37.58
N ASN A 178 38.61 29.10 38.76
CA ASN A 178 39.27 29.47 40.01
C ASN A 178 39.23 28.31 41.00
N VAL A 179 40.39 27.74 41.31
CA VAL A 179 40.48 26.55 42.18
C VAL A 179 39.97 26.78 43.61
N LYS A 180 40.05 28.02 44.13
CA LYS A 180 39.53 28.36 45.47
C LYS A 180 38.00 28.42 45.45
N GLU A 181 37.41 28.96 44.39
CA GLU A 181 35.95 28.97 44.22
C GLU A 181 35.41 27.56 43.91
N TYR A 182 36.18 26.75 43.18
CA TYR A 182 35.93 25.34 42.92
C TYR A 182 35.84 24.54 44.23
N ILE A 183 36.84 24.67 45.11
CA ILE A 183 36.83 24.01 46.44
C ILE A 183 35.64 24.49 47.27
N LYS A 184 35.40 25.80 47.32
CA LYS A 184 34.30 26.39 48.11
C LYS A 184 32.92 25.91 47.67
N ASN A 185 32.71 25.67 46.38
CA ASN A 185 31.44 25.21 45.81
C ASN A 185 31.45 23.71 45.45
N TYR A 186 32.31 22.93 46.09
CA TYR A 186 32.55 21.55 45.66
C TYR A 186 31.30 20.67 45.66
N ASP A 187 30.39 20.87 46.60
CA ASP A 187 29.11 20.15 46.69
C ASP A 187 28.26 20.34 45.43
N LYS A 188 28.22 21.57 44.91
CA LYS A 188 27.51 21.89 43.67
C LYS A 188 28.20 21.24 42.47
N ILE A 189 29.53 21.27 42.44
CA ILE A 189 30.31 20.63 41.38
C ILE A 189 30.08 19.11 41.37
N ALA A 190 30.14 18.46 42.54
CA ALA A 190 29.89 17.04 42.69
C ALA A 190 28.44 16.68 42.29
N TYR A 191 27.48 17.55 42.62
CA TYR A 191 26.10 17.45 42.15
C TYR A 191 26.01 17.51 40.62
N TRP A 192 26.66 18.49 39.97
CA TRP A 192 26.68 18.60 38.51
C TRP A 192 27.36 17.41 37.83
N MET A 193 28.45 16.90 38.39
CA MET A 193 29.09 15.67 37.90
C MET A 193 28.14 14.48 37.98
N ARG A 194 27.43 14.33 39.10
CA ARG A 194 26.47 13.23 39.32
C ARG A 194 25.29 13.31 38.36
N GLU A 195 24.68 14.49 38.23
CA GLU A 195 23.56 14.71 37.32
C GLU A 195 23.96 14.52 35.85
N SER A 196 25.08 15.10 35.41
CA SER A 196 25.57 14.93 34.03
C SER A 196 25.85 13.46 33.72
N THR A 197 26.46 12.74 34.66
CA THR A 197 26.70 11.30 34.54
C THR A 197 25.40 10.50 34.41
N ALA A 198 24.40 10.82 35.23
CA ALA A 198 23.09 10.19 35.15
C ALA A 198 22.38 10.49 33.81
N ARG A 199 22.50 11.71 33.30
CA ARG A 199 21.93 12.13 32.00
C ARG A 199 22.61 11.42 30.83
N ILE A 200 23.94 11.30 30.84
CA ILE A 200 24.68 10.51 29.84
C ILE A 200 24.20 9.05 29.85
N PHE A 201 24.01 8.46 31.03
CA PHE A 201 23.49 7.09 31.12
C PHE A 201 22.07 6.96 30.57
N ARG A 202 21.21 7.97 30.75
CA ARG A 202 19.84 7.99 30.19
C ARG A 202 19.80 7.96 28.66
N LEU A 203 20.88 8.34 27.97
CA LEU A 203 20.99 8.27 26.50
C LEU A 203 21.02 6.82 25.98
N VAL A 204 21.39 5.85 26.82
CA VAL A 204 21.55 4.43 26.44
C VAL A 204 20.24 3.84 25.92
N GLU A 205 19.16 3.97 26.69
CA GLU A 205 17.88 3.33 26.39
C GLU A 205 17.20 3.83 25.11
N PRO A 206 17.00 5.15 24.87
CA PRO A 206 16.42 5.62 23.61
C PRO A 206 17.30 5.27 22.41
N THR A 207 18.63 5.30 22.56
CA THR A 207 19.57 4.88 21.50
C THR A 207 19.41 3.40 21.16
N LYS A 208 19.31 2.52 22.18
CA LYS A 208 19.03 1.08 21.98
C LYS A 208 17.69 0.84 21.29
N LYS A 209 16.63 1.55 21.70
CA LYS A 209 15.31 1.44 21.08
C LYS A 209 15.34 1.87 19.62
N TRP A 210 16.04 2.96 19.30
CA TRP A 210 16.21 3.44 17.93
C TRP A 210 16.92 2.39 17.06
N ILE A 211 18.06 1.87 17.50
CA ILE A 211 18.80 0.83 16.76
C ILE A 211 17.94 -0.42 16.58
N THR A 212 17.25 -0.86 17.63
CA THR A 212 16.44 -2.08 17.60
C THR A 212 15.27 -1.93 16.61
N ALA A 213 14.61 -0.78 16.61
CA ALA A 213 13.55 -0.51 15.65
C ALA A 213 14.08 -0.47 14.21
N ASP A 214 15.22 0.19 13.98
CA ASP A 214 15.82 0.29 12.66
C ASP A 214 16.34 -1.06 12.14
N TYR A 215 16.97 -1.86 12.99
CA TYR A 215 17.46 -3.19 12.67
C TYR A 215 16.33 -4.14 12.27
N ASN A 216 15.19 -4.08 12.98
CA ASN A 216 14.03 -4.93 12.71
C ASN A 216 13.15 -4.42 11.56
N TYR A 217 13.34 -3.17 11.11
CA TYR A 217 12.48 -2.54 10.12
C TYR A 217 12.43 -3.27 8.77
N PRO A 218 13.55 -3.71 8.16
CA PRO A 218 13.51 -4.49 6.92
C PRO A 218 12.69 -5.78 7.02
N ARG A 219 12.74 -6.46 8.17
CA ARG A 219 11.94 -7.67 8.43
C ARG A 219 10.45 -7.34 8.54
N ARG A 220 10.09 -6.27 9.27
CA ARG A 220 8.70 -5.80 9.35
C ARG A 220 8.15 -5.46 7.95
N ILE A 221 8.97 -4.87 7.08
CA ILE A 221 8.60 -4.62 5.69
C ILE A 221 8.34 -5.93 4.94
N ASP A 222 9.20 -6.94 5.09
CA ASP A 222 9.00 -8.25 4.45
C ASP A 222 7.71 -8.93 4.94
N ASP A 223 7.41 -8.84 6.23
CA ASP A 223 6.18 -9.36 6.83
C ASP A 223 4.94 -8.64 6.29
N GLU A 224 4.98 -7.31 6.18
CA GLU A 224 3.90 -6.50 5.59
C GLU A 224 3.69 -6.82 4.11
N ILE A 225 4.78 -6.93 3.33
CA ILE A 225 4.71 -7.37 1.92
C ILE A 225 4.07 -8.75 1.81
N ALA A 226 4.40 -9.68 2.71
CA ALA A 226 3.78 -11.00 2.74
C ALA A 226 2.28 -10.93 3.08
N GLY A 227 1.90 -10.09 4.05
CA GLY A 227 0.51 -9.80 4.41
C GLY A 227 -0.31 -9.26 3.23
N LEU A 228 0.19 -8.20 2.57
CA LEU A 228 -0.44 -7.59 1.39
C LEU A 228 -0.58 -8.59 0.23
N ARG A 229 0.40 -9.49 0.04
CA ARG A 229 0.31 -10.54 -0.98
C ARG A 229 -0.79 -11.57 -0.67
N ARG A 230 -0.97 -11.96 0.60
CA ARG A 230 -2.05 -12.87 1.00
C ARG A 230 -3.41 -12.21 0.76
N GLN A 231 -3.59 -10.97 1.22
CA GLN A 231 -4.81 -10.20 0.99
C GLN A 231 -5.11 -10.04 -0.51
N LYS A 232 -4.09 -9.79 -1.34
CA LYS A 232 -4.23 -9.75 -2.80
C LYS A 232 -4.72 -11.06 -3.40
N VAL A 233 -4.26 -12.21 -2.90
CA VAL A 233 -4.74 -13.53 -3.33
C VAL A 233 -6.22 -13.69 -2.97
N ASP A 234 -6.61 -13.32 -1.76
CA ASP A 234 -8.01 -13.38 -1.31
C ASP A 234 -8.92 -12.48 -2.15
N LEU A 235 -8.49 -11.25 -2.43
CA LEU A 235 -9.20 -10.31 -3.32
C LEU A 235 -9.34 -10.86 -4.74
N LYS A 236 -8.30 -11.51 -5.27
CA LYS A 236 -8.34 -12.15 -6.58
C LYS A 236 -9.33 -13.32 -6.63
N GLU A 237 -9.43 -14.08 -5.55
CA GLU A 237 -10.38 -15.18 -5.46
C GLU A 237 -11.83 -14.66 -5.37
N ARG A 238 -12.08 -13.64 -4.54
CA ARG A 238 -13.36 -12.92 -4.51
C ARG A 238 -13.73 -12.34 -5.88
N LEU A 239 -12.76 -11.73 -6.58
CA LEU A 239 -12.97 -11.20 -7.93
C LEU A 239 -13.40 -12.28 -8.92
N ARG A 240 -12.83 -13.50 -8.84
CA ARG A 240 -13.25 -14.63 -9.68
C ARG A 240 -14.68 -15.06 -9.37
N GLN A 241 -15.03 -15.16 -8.09
CA GLN A 241 -16.37 -15.53 -7.64
C GLN A 241 -17.41 -14.52 -8.13
N VAL A 242 -17.18 -13.22 -7.95
CA VAL A 242 -18.10 -12.17 -8.41
C VAL A 242 -18.21 -12.16 -9.94
N LYS A 243 -17.11 -12.36 -10.67
CA LYS A 243 -17.14 -12.49 -12.14
C LYS A 243 -18.00 -13.67 -12.60
N PHE A 244 -17.85 -14.82 -11.95
CA PHE A 244 -18.65 -16.00 -12.25
C PHE A 244 -20.15 -15.74 -11.98
N THR A 245 -20.48 -15.13 -10.83
CA THR A 245 -21.86 -14.74 -10.50
C THR A 245 -22.43 -13.75 -11.50
N LYS A 246 -21.66 -12.74 -11.91
CA LYS A 246 -22.04 -11.79 -12.95
C LYS A 246 -22.38 -12.49 -14.26
N ASP A 247 -21.54 -13.41 -14.72
CA ASP A 247 -21.76 -14.13 -15.98
C ASP A 247 -23.03 -15.01 -15.91
N LEU A 248 -23.27 -15.66 -14.77
CA LEU A 248 -24.50 -16.41 -14.52
C LEU A 248 -25.74 -15.51 -14.54
N LEU A 249 -25.69 -14.35 -13.85
CA LEU A 249 -26.77 -13.36 -13.87
C LEU A 249 -27.02 -12.82 -15.27
N ARG A 250 -25.97 -12.53 -16.03
CA ARG A 250 -26.07 -12.06 -17.41
C ARG A 250 -26.79 -13.07 -18.30
N ALA A 251 -26.44 -14.35 -18.19
CA ALA A 251 -27.14 -15.42 -18.90
C ALA A 251 -28.62 -15.54 -18.46
N ASN A 252 -28.90 -15.36 -17.17
CA ASN A 252 -30.28 -15.37 -16.65
C ASN A 252 -31.09 -14.18 -17.17
N VAL A 253 -30.53 -12.97 -17.16
CA VAL A 253 -31.17 -11.78 -17.75
C VAL A 253 -31.48 -12.02 -19.22
N GLN A 254 -30.53 -12.54 -20.01
CA GLN A 254 -30.75 -12.86 -21.43
C GLN A 254 -31.87 -13.91 -21.65
N ARG A 255 -31.91 -14.96 -20.84
CA ARG A 255 -32.99 -15.96 -20.91
C ARG A 255 -34.34 -15.35 -20.55
N LYS A 256 -34.38 -14.51 -19.51
CA LYS A 256 -35.61 -13.85 -19.03
C LYS A 256 -36.11 -12.77 -19.97
N THR A 257 -35.23 -11.99 -20.58
CA THR A 257 -35.62 -11.02 -21.64
C THR A 257 -36.24 -11.75 -22.83
N PHE A 258 -35.66 -12.87 -23.28
CA PHE A 258 -36.24 -13.67 -24.36
C PHE A 258 -37.61 -14.26 -23.98
N GLN A 259 -37.75 -14.81 -22.77
CA GLN A 259 -39.03 -15.31 -22.27
C GLN A 259 -40.07 -14.19 -22.19
N ASN A 260 -39.68 -13.01 -21.71
CA ASN A 260 -40.58 -11.86 -21.59
C ASN A 260 -41.05 -11.36 -22.97
N ALA A 261 -40.15 -11.27 -23.94
CA ALA A 261 -40.51 -10.92 -25.33
C ALA A 261 -41.50 -11.92 -25.94
N LYS A 262 -41.38 -13.23 -25.62
CA LYS A 262 -42.35 -14.25 -26.06
C LYS A 262 -43.73 -14.05 -25.43
N VAL A 263 -43.79 -13.70 -24.14
CA VAL A 263 -45.05 -13.40 -23.44
C VAL A 263 -45.68 -12.12 -23.99
N GLU A 264 -44.87 -11.10 -24.26
CA GLU A 264 -45.29 -9.83 -24.83
C GLU A 264 -45.92 -10.00 -26.22
N ARG A 265 -45.30 -10.79 -27.12
CA ARG A 265 -45.88 -11.12 -28.42
C ARG A 265 -47.25 -11.79 -28.28
N LYS A 266 -47.35 -12.83 -27.46
CA LYS A 266 -48.63 -13.51 -27.20
C LYS A 266 -49.68 -12.57 -26.60
N LEU A 267 -49.26 -11.65 -25.73
CA LEU A 267 -50.15 -10.64 -25.17
C LEU A 267 -50.65 -9.67 -26.25
N SER A 268 -49.79 -9.30 -27.21
CA SER A 268 -50.17 -8.51 -28.39
C SER A 268 -51.17 -9.27 -29.26
N ASP A 269 -50.87 -10.53 -29.60
CA ASP A 269 -51.74 -11.38 -30.42
C ASP A 269 -53.14 -11.50 -29.78
N ASN A 270 -53.21 -11.78 -28.47
CA ASN A 270 -54.48 -11.87 -27.76
C ASN A 270 -55.23 -10.52 -27.69
N LYS A 271 -54.53 -9.38 -27.66
CA LYS A 271 -55.14 -8.04 -27.73
C LYS A 271 -55.75 -7.79 -29.10
N ASP A 272 -55.07 -8.18 -30.17
CA ASP A 272 -55.56 -8.03 -31.54
C ASP A 272 -56.71 -8.98 -31.83
N GLU A 273 -56.63 -10.23 -31.36
CA GLU A 273 -57.74 -11.17 -31.40
C GLU A 273 -58.96 -10.62 -30.65
N LYS A 274 -58.76 -10.01 -29.48
CA LYS A 274 -59.85 -9.38 -28.72
C LYS A 274 -60.49 -8.22 -29.49
N ARG A 275 -59.70 -7.43 -30.22
CA ARG A 275 -60.22 -6.37 -31.11
C ARG A 275 -61.04 -6.97 -32.25
N TYR A 276 -60.58 -8.08 -32.83
CA TYR A 276 -61.30 -8.82 -33.86
C TYR A 276 -62.65 -9.34 -33.34
N PHE A 277 -62.67 -10.01 -32.18
CA PHE A 277 -63.92 -10.48 -31.53
C PHE A 277 -64.90 -9.34 -31.28
N LYS A 278 -64.42 -8.20 -30.75
CA LYS A 278 -65.27 -7.03 -30.51
C LYS A 278 -65.89 -6.49 -31.81
N LYS A 279 -65.10 -6.41 -32.89
CA LYS A 279 -65.58 -5.98 -34.20
C LYS A 279 -66.62 -6.96 -34.77
N ARG A 280 -66.36 -8.26 -34.67
CA ARG A 280 -67.27 -9.32 -35.14
C ARG A 280 -68.58 -9.36 -34.33
N GLU A 281 -68.50 -9.18 -33.01
CA GLU A 281 -69.67 -9.06 -32.14
C GLU A 281 -70.56 -7.89 -32.57
N GLN A 282 -69.95 -6.73 -32.86
CA GLN A 282 -70.67 -5.56 -33.35
C GLN A 282 -71.35 -5.83 -34.70
N THR A 283 -70.64 -6.44 -35.66
CA THR A 283 -71.21 -6.82 -36.97
C THR A 283 -72.41 -7.76 -36.82
N LEU A 284 -72.31 -8.81 -35.99
CA LEU A 284 -73.43 -9.74 -35.77
C LEU A 284 -74.59 -9.10 -35.01
N THR A 285 -74.30 -8.16 -34.09
CA THR A 285 -75.34 -7.40 -33.39
C THR A 285 -76.12 -6.52 -34.37
N ASP A 286 -75.44 -5.84 -35.28
CA ASP A 286 -76.07 -5.01 -36.32
C ASP A 286 -76.84 -5.87 -37.33
N GLU A 287 -76.31 -7.03 -37.72
CA GLU A 287 -77.00 -8.01 -38.58
C GLU A 287 -78.26 -8.55 -37.89
N GLY A 288 -78.18 -8.91 -36.61
CA GLY A 288 -79.32 -9.34 -35.79
C GLY A 288 -80.41 -8.28 -35.73
N ARG A 289 -80.06 -7.02 -35.44
CA ARG A 289 -81.00 -5.88 -35.44
C ARG A 289 -81.67 -5.66 -36.80
N ASN A 290 -80.90 -5.80 -37.89
CA ASN A 290 -81.43 -5.67 -39.25
C ASN A 290 -82.43 -6.80 -39.58
N ILE A 291 -82.12 -8.04 -39.16
CA ILE A 291 -83.03 -9.18 -39.33
C ILE A 291 -84.28 -8.97 -38.47
N GLU A 292 -84.15 -8.61 -37.19
CA GLU A 292 -85.29 -8.30 -36.31
C GLU A 292 -86.19 -7.22 -36.91
N SER A 293 -85.61 -6.11 -37.38
CA SER A 293 -86.35 -5.01 -38.00
C SER A 293 -87.12 -5.45 -39.25
N LYS A 294 -86.53 -6.32 -40.08
CA LYS A 294 -87.21 -6.92 -41.25
C LYS A 294 -88.32 -7.87 -40.83
N LEU A 295 -88.07 -8.72 -39.84
CA LEU A 295 -89.02 -9.70 -39.31
C LEU A 295 -90.24 -8.99 -38.70
N GLU A 296 -90.02 -7.89 -37.97
CA GLU A 296 -91.07 -7.04 -37.39
C GLU A 296 -91.92 -6.34 -38.47
N ARG A 297 -91.29 -5.92 -39.58
CA ARG A 297 -91.99 -5.37 -40.74
C ARG A 297 -92.85 -6.43 -41.43
N MET A 298 -92.30 -7.61 -41.68
CA MET A 298 -93.01 -8.72 -42.32
C MET A 298 -94.16 -9.24 -41.46
N LYS A 299 -93.99 -9.28 -40.13
CA LYS A 299 -95.08 -9.59 -39.19
C LYS A 299 -96.22 -8.56 -39.27
N ARG A 300 -95.88 -7.27 -39.33
CA ARG A 300 -96.87 -6.19 -39.52
C ARG A 300 -97.59 -6.33 -40.88
N GLU A 301 -96.86 -6.55 -41.96
CA GLU A 301 -97.43 -6.78 -43.29
C GLU A 301 -98.33 -8.03 -43.33
N LEU A 302 -97.93 -9.12 -42.67
CA LEU A 302 -98.76 -10.33 -42.54
C LEU A 302 -100.05 -10.03 -41.77
N GLN A 303 -99.97 -9.28 -40.67
CA GLN A 303 -101.12 -8.91 -39.84
C GLN A 303 -102.06 -7.94 -40.56
N GLU A 304 -101.52 -7.01 -41.34
CA GLU A 304 -102.28 -6.10 -42.20
C GLU A 304 -102.98 -6.85 -43.34
N ASN A 305 -102.30 -7.79 -44.01
CA ASN A 305 -102.92 -8.61 -45.05
C ASN A 305 -104.01 -9.54 -44.49
N LEU A 306 -103.82 -10.11 -43.29
CA LEU A 306 -104.84 -10.90 -42.61
C LEU A 306 -106.06 -10.06 -42.21
N THR A 307 -105.88 -8.81 -41.78
CA THR A 307 -106.99 -7.90 -41.46
C THR A 307 -107.69 -7.38 -42.71
N ASN A 308 -106.96 -7.11 -43.80
CA ASN A 308 -107.51 -6.73 -45.11
C ASN A 308 -108.34 -7.85 -45.75
N MET A 309 -107.91 -9.12 -45.61
CA MET A 309 -108.71 -10.29 -46.02
C MET A 309 -110.00 -10.44 -45.21
N LYS A 310 -110.03 -10.01 -43.94
CA LYS A 310 -111.23 -10.04 -43.09
C LYS A 310 -112.21 -8.89 -43.36
N LYS A 311 -111.76 -7.78 -43.95
CA LYS A 311 -112.54 -6.52 -44.09
C LYS A 311 -113.11 -6.26 -45.49
N ARG A 312 -112.72 -7.00 -46.54
CA ARG A 312 -113.19 -6.76 -47.92
C ARG A 312 -114.01 -7.94 -48.45
N SER A 313 -115.15 -7.68 -49.10
CA SER A 313 -115.80 -8.63 -50.02
C SER A 313 -114.95 -8.71 -51.29
N LEU A 314 -113.92 -9.54 -51.26
CA LEU A 314 -112.98 -9.71 -52.37
C LEU A 314 -113.51 -10.72 -53.39
N ASP A 315 -113.31 -10.39 -54.65
CA ASP A 315 -113.45 -11.28 -55.80
C ASP A 315 -112.46 -12.46 -55.71
N ILE A 316 -112.87 -13.66 -56.16
CA ILE A 316 -112.19 -14.96 -55.88
C ILE A 316 -110.72 -14.97 -56.37
N SER A 317 -110.42 -14.30 -57.48
CA SER A 317 -109.06 -14.18 -58.03
C SER A 317 -108.12 -13.37 -57.13
N LYS A 318 -108.62 -12.29 -56.49
CA LYS A 318 -107.83 -11.46 -55.55
C LYS A 318 -107.65 -12.13 -54.20
N LEU A 319 -108.58 -13.00 -53.81
CA LEU A 319 -108.48 -13.81 -52.60
C LEU A 319 -107.36 -14.86 -52.70
N ASN A 320 -107.25 -15.55 -53.85
CA ASN A 320 -106.18 -16.53 -54.08
C ASN A 320 -104.79 -15.88 -54.09
N ALA A 321 -104.62 -14.73 -54.75
CA ALA A 321 -103.36 -13.98 -54.74
C ALA A 321 -102.97 -13.50 -53.32
N ALA A 322 -103.94 -13.07 -52.51
CA ALA A 322 -103.70 -12.69 -51.11
C ALA A 322 -103.34 -13.91 -50.23
N TYR A 323 -103.93 -15.07 -50.49
CA TYR A 323 -103.62 -16.32 -49.80
C TYR A 323 -102.18 -16.78 -50.10
N ASP A 324 -101.76 -16.73 -51.37
CA ASP A 324 -100.38 -17.03 -51.76
C ASP A 324 -99.37 -16.04 -51.17
N MET A 325 -99.73 -14.76 -51.10
CA MET A 325 -98.89 -13.74 -50.47
C MET A 325 -98.74 -13.97 -48.95
N VAL A 326 -99.82 -14.35 -48.27
CA VAL A 326 -99.80 -14.73 -46.84
C VAL A 326 -98.99 -16.01 -46.61
N LYS A 327 -99.12 -17.01 -47.48
CA LYS A 327 -98.34 -18.25 -47.43
C LYS A 327 -96.85 -17.97 -47.61
N LYS A 328 -96.49 -17.12 -48.57
CA LYS A 328 -95.12 -16.66 -48.80
C LYS A 328 -94.56 -15.86 -47.61
N LEU A 329 -95.32 -14.90 -47.08
CA LEU A 329 -94.94 -14.12 -45.90
C LEU A 329 -94.71 -15.00 -44.66
N LYS A 330 -95.55 -16.02 -44.44
CA LYS A 330 -95.35 -17.00 -43.35
C LYS A 330 -94.05 -17.79 -43.52
N SER A 331 -93.79 -18.30 -44.73
CA SER A 331 -92.55 -19.01 -45.07
C SER A 331 -91.33 -18.11 -44.86
N ASP A 332 -91.38 -16.87 -45.34
CA ASP A 332 -90.27 -15.93 -45.21
C ASP A 332 -90.04 -15.52 -43.74
N ILE A 333 -91.10 -15.31 -42.95
CA ILE A 333 -90.99 -15.08 -41.50
C ILE A 333 -90.29 -16.25 -40.81
N GLU A 334 -90.63 -17.49 -41.16
CA GLU A 334 -89.98 -18.67 -40.59
C GLU A 334 -88.50 -18.76 -40.98
N ILE A 335 -88.15 -18.42 -42.24
CA ILE A 335 -86.76 -18.32 -42.71
C ILE A 335 -86.00 -17.24 -41.93
N TYR A 336 -86.58 -16.05 -41.75
CA TYR A 336 -85.94 -14.96 -41.00
C TYR A 336 -85.84 -15.26 -39.50
N GLN A 337 -86.79 -16.00 -38.91
CA GLN A 337 -86.68 -16.50 -37.53
C GLN A 337 -85.54 -17.50 -37.39
N LYS A 338 -85.38 -18.45 -38.32
CA LYS A 338 -84.25 -19.39 -38.35
C LYS A 338 -82.91 -18.66 -38.49
N LYS A 339 -82.83 -17.65 -39.36
CA LYS A 339 -81.65 -16.79 -39.51
C LYS A 339 -81.34 -16.01 -38.23
N LEU A 340 -82.34 -15.40 -37.60
CA LEU A 340 -82.17 -14.66 -36.35
C LEU A 340 -81.65 -15.57 -35.22
N ASN A 341 -82.22 -16.77 -35.08
CA ASN A 341 -81.75 -17.76 -34.10
C ASN A 341 -80.31 -18.18 -34.37
N THR A 342 -79.93 -18.32 -35.64
CA THR A 342 -78.54 -18.62 -36.03
C THR A 342 -77.59 -17.50 -35.62
N VAL A 343 -77.94 -16.24 -35.87
CA VAL A 343 -77.15 -15.06 -35.47
C VAL A 343 -77.07 -14.95 -33.94
N ASN A 344 -78.18 -15.17 -33.22
CA ASN A 344 -78.20 -15.16 -31.75
C ASN A 344 -77.32 -16.26 -31.14
N ASN A 345 -77.37 -17.48 -31.68
CA ASN A 345 -76.50 -18.57 -31.25
C ASN A 345 -75.02 -18.25 -31.51
N GLN A 346 -74.71 -17.64 -32.67
CA GLN A 346 -73.36 -17.16 -32.97
C GLN A 346 -72.92 -16.09 -31.97
N LEU A 347 -73.77 -15.11 -31.64
CA LEU A 347 -73.50 -14.06 -30.65
C LEU A 347 -73.23 -14.63 -29.26
N VAL A 348 -74.03 -15.59 -28.80
CA VAL A 348 -73.84 -16.24 -27.49
C VAL A 348 -72.48 -16.95 -27.43
N LYS A 349 -72.14 -17.70 -28.49
CA LYS A 349 -70.83 -18.35 -28.60
C LYS A 349 -69.70 -17.32 -28.60
N LEU A 350 -69.82 -16.26 -29.39
CA LEU A 350 -68.81 -15.22 -29.52
C LEU A 350 -68.58 -14.45 -28.20
N LYS A 351 -69.64 -14.20 -27.42
CA LYS A 351 -69.55 -13.61 -26.07
C LYS A 351 -68.84 -14.53 -25.09
N LYS A 352 -69.10 -15.84 -25.14
CA LYS A 352 -68.42 -16.83 -24.29
C LYS A 352 -66.93 -16.87 -24.60
N ASP A 353 -66.58 -16.97 -25.88
CA ASP A 353 -65.19 -17.02 -26.36
C ASP A 353 -64.46 -15.69 -26.05
N GLY A 354 -65.12 -14.55 -26.29
CA GLY A 354 -64.60 -13.23 -25.91
C GLY A 354 -64.39 -13.06 -24.41
N GLY A 355 -65.25 -13.65 -23.58
CA GLY A 355 -65.08 -13.70 -22.12
C GLY A 355 -63.90 -14.56 -21.66
N GLN A 356 -63.62 -15.68 -22.33
CA GLN A 356 -62.42 -16.49 -22.10
C GLN A 356 -61.15 -15.72 -22.52
N LEU A 357 -61.18 -15.09 -23.70
CA LEU A 357 -60.07 -14.29 -24.20
C LEU A 357 -59.75 -13.09 -23.29
N LYS A 358 -60.77 -12.40 -22.75
CA LYS A 358 -60.58 -11.31 -21.78
C LYS A 358 -59.82 -11.79 -20.53
N ARG A 359 -60.16 -12.97 -20.00
CA ARG A 359 -59.45 -13.58 -18.86
C ARG A 359 -58.02 -13.95 -19.23
N SER A 360 -57.81 -14.53 -20.40
CA SER A 360 -56.47 -14.85 -20.94
C SER A 360 -55.59 -13.62 -21.07
N VAL A 361 -56.10 -12.52 -21.64
CA VAL A 361 -55.39 -11.23 -21.75
C VAL A 361 -54.99 -10.70 -20.37
N HIS A 362 -55.91 -10.75 -19.39
CA HIS A 362 -55.62 -10.26 -18.04
C HIS A 362 -54.51 -11.07 -17.36
N LEU A 363 -54.59 -12.40 -17.43
CA LEU A 363 -53.58 -13.30 -16.88
C LEU A 363 -52.20 -13.09 -17.54
N MET A 364 -52.17 -12.97 -18.86
CA MET A 364 -50.93 -12.71 -19.60
C MET A 364 -50.33 -11.33 -19.28
N LYS A 365 -51.18 -10.32 -19.05
CA LYS A 365 -50.74 -8.99 -18.61
C LYS A 365 -50.07 -9.07 -17.24
N TYR A 366 -50.71 -9.74 -16.28
CA TYR A 366 -50.15 -9.94 -14.94
C TYR A 366 -48.81 -10.69 -14.98
N HIS A 367 -48.71 -11.75 -15.78
CA HIS A 367 -47.44 -12.47 -15.97
C HIS A 367 -46.36 -11.62 -16.62
N HIS A 368 -46.72 -10.77 -17.58
CA HIS A 368 -45.77 -9.86 -18.23
C HIS A 368 -45.24 -8.83 -17.22
N GLU A 369 -46.11 -8.16 -16.48
CA GLU A 369 -45.72 -7.16 -15.46
C GLU A 369 -44.81 -7.78 -14.40
N GLY A 370 -45.18 -8.94 -13.84
CA GLY A 370 -44.32 -9.65 -12.88
C GLY A 370 -43.01 -10.17 -13.47
N ASN A 371 -42.94 -10.42 -14.78
CA ASN A 371 -41.68 -10.77 -15.45
C ASN A 371 -40.80 -9.54 -15.68
N VAL A 372 -41.39 -8.39 -16.01
CA VAL A 372 -40.68 -7.11 -16.16
C VAL A 372 -39.99 -6.74 -14.85
N GLU A 373 -40.72 -6.76 -13.73
CA GLU A 373 -40.20 -6.40 -12.41
C GLU A 373 -39.03 -7.29 -11.99
N ARG A 374 -39.18 -8.63 -12.10
CA ARG A 374 -38.08 -9.57 -11.78
C ARG A 374 -36.86 -9.36 -12.66
N ASN A 375 -37.06 -9.06 -13.94
CA ASN A 375 -35.97 -8.83 -14.87
C ASN A 375 -35.22 -7.53 -14.53
N GLU A 376 -35.93 -6.52 -14.04
CA GLU A 376 -35.34 -5.28 -13.55
C GLU A 376 -34.50 -5.51 -12.28
N SER A 377 -35.02 -6.27 -11.31
CA SER A 377 -34.23 -6.63 -10.10
C SER A 377 -32.94 -7.39 -10.45
N LEU A 378 -32.98 -8.26 -11.47
CA LEU A 378 -31.79 -8.96 -11.97
C LEU A 378 -30.79 -8.00 -12.64
N ARG A 379 -31.26 -6.96 -13.34
CA ARG A 379 -30.39 -5.93 -13.93
C ARG A 379 -29.70 -5.09 -12.86
N ILE A 380 -30.43 -4.64 -11.86
CA ILE A 380 -29.85 -3.91 -10.70
C ILE A 380 -28.78 -4.77 -10.01
N SER A 381 -29.07 -6.07 -9.80
CA SER A 381 -28.09 -7.00 -9.22
C SER A 381 -26.87 -7.24 -10.11
N LEU A 382 -27.04 -7.14 -11.45
CA LEU A 382 -25.94 -7.22 -12.40
C LEU A 382 -25.04 -5.99 -12.27
N GLU A 383 -25.62 -4.79 -12.27
CA GLU A 383 -24.90 -3.51 -12.12
C GLU A 383 -24.11 -3.46 -10.81
N ALA A 384 -24.72 -3.84 -9.68
CA ALA A 384 -24.03 -3.90 -8.39
C ALA A 384 -22.80 -4.84 -8.40
N ASN A 385 -22.88 -5.96 -9.13
CA ASN A 385 -21.73 -6.85 -9.32
C ASN A 385 -20.66 -6.25 -10.25
N GLU A 386 -21.04 -5.42 -11.22
CA GLU A 386 -20.08 -4.71 -12.06
C GLU A 386 -19.28 -3.68 -11.27
N ASP A 387 -19.93 -2.93 -10.39
CA ASP A 387 -19.27 -1.97 -9.52
C ASP A 387 -18.38 -2.68 -8.50
N SER A 388 -18.87 -3.76 -7.87
CA SER A 388 -18.05 -4.61 -7.00
C SER A 388 -16.79 -5.15 -7.70
N ILE A 389 -16.87 -5.47 -9.01
CA ILE A 389 -15.71 -5.90 -9.80
C ILE A 389 -14.70 -4.75 -9.98
N LYS A 390 -15.16 -3.51 -10.20
CA LYS A 390 -14.28 -2.34 -10.33
C LYS A 390 -13.57 -2.08 -9.00
N ASP A 391 -14.31 -2.05 -7.89
CA ASP A 391 -13.76 -1.83 -6.55
C ASP A 391 -12.71 -2.88 -6.18
N LEU A 392 -12.98 -4.16 -6.44
CA LEU A 392 -12.02 -5.23 -6.19
C LEU A 392 -10.76 -5.08 -7.06
N GLN A 393 -10.88 -4.63 -8.31
CA GLN A 393 -9.73 -4.39 -9.18
C GLN A 393 -8.89 -3.19 -8.71
N GLU A 394 -9.53 -2.11 -8.28
CA GLU A 394 -8.86 -0.95 -7.71
C GLU A 394 -8.11 -1.31 -6.42
N ASN A 395 -8.75 -2.07 -5.53
CA ASN A 395 -8.11 -2.59 -4.34
C ASN A 395 -6.89 -3.48 -4.66
N ILE A 396 -6.97 -4.34 -5.68
CA ILE A 396 -5.83 -5.14 -6.13
C ILE A 396 -4.69 -4.25 -6.64
N LYS A 397 -4.99 -3.20 -7.42
CA LYS A 397 -3.99 -2.23 -7.90
C LYS A 397 -3.34 -1.47 -6.75
N LEU A 398 -4.14 -1.06 -5.76
CA LEU A 398 -3.65 -0.41 -4.55
C LEU A 398 -2.68 -1.31 -3.78
N MET A 399 -3.02 -2.59 -3.60
CA MET A 399 -2.11 -3.56 -2.95
C MET A 399 -0.80 -3.73 -3.73
N ASP A 400 -0.85 -3.71 -5.06
CA ASP A 400 0.35 -3.77 -5.90
C ASP A 400 1.23 -2.51 -5.74
N SER A 401 0.62 -1.33 -5.72
CA SER A 401 1.32 -0.07 -5.45
C SER A 401 2.03 -0.12 -4.09
N LYS A 402 1.32 -0.54 -3.03
CA LYS A 402 1.89 -0.69 -1.67
C LYS A 402 3.10 -1.63 -1.65
N VAL A 403 3.00 -2.79 -2.29
CA VAL A 403 4.09 -3.77 -2.36
C VAL A 403 5.31 -3.20 -3.09
N VAL A 404 5.11 -2.42 -4.16
CA VAL A 404 6.21 -1.77 -4.89
C VAL A 404 6.90 -0.73 -4.01
N THR A 405 6.13 0.14 -3.35
CA THR A 405 6.65 1.17 -2.43
C THR A 405 7.46 0.55 -1.28
N LEU A 406 6.91 -0.47 -0.62
CA LEU A 406 7.61 -1.17 0.47
C LEU A 406 8.90 -1.86 0.01
N LYS A 407 8.90 -2.50 -1.17
CA LYS A 407 10.13 -3.07 -1.76
C LYS A 407 11.18 -2.01 -2.00
N ARG A 408 10.78 -0.84 -2.51
CA ARG A 408 11.68 0.29 -2.74
C ARG A 408 12.30 0.78 -1.44
N ILE A 409 11.49 1.02 -0.41
CA ILE A 409 11.96 1.42 0.93
C ILE A 409 12.97 0.41 1.47
N ARG A 410 12.64 -0.88 1.40
CA ARG A 410 13.55 -1.95 1.83
C ARG A 410 14.86 -1.96 1.05
N GLN A 411 14.79 -1.77 -0.27
CA GLN A 411 15.97 -1.72 -1.12
C GLN A 411 16.86 -0.53 -0.75
N MET A 412 16.29 0.67 -0.60
CA MET A 412 17.02 1.83 -0.11
C MET A 412 17.71 1.54 1.22
N LYS A 413 17.01 0.88 2.15
CA LYS A 413 17.59 0.57 3.47
C LYS A 413 18.74 -0.44 3.43
N MET A 414 18.65 -1.44 2.56
CA MET A 414 19.58 -2.57 2.55
C MET A 414 20.70 -2.44 1.51
N ASP A 415 20.59 -1.55 0.54
CA ASP A 415 21.55 -1.39 -0.55
C ASP A 415 22.82 -0.64 -0.09
N PRO A 416 24.00 -1.30 -0.10
CA PRO A 416 25.27 -0.67 0.24
C PRO A 416 25.61 0.56 -0.62
N MET A 417 25.18 0.58 -1.88
CA MET A 417 25.45 1.71 -2.77
C MET A 417 24.66 2.94 -2.35
N PHE A 418 23.44 2.75 -1.86
CA PHE A 418 22.64 3.82 -1.30
C PHE A 418 23.26 4.37 0.00
N LEU A 419 23.79 3.51 0.87
CA LEU A 419 24.53 3.95 2.07
C LEU A 419 25.77 4.77 1.73
N LYS A 420 26.55 4.35 0.73
CA LYS A 420 27.68 5.13 0.21
C LYS A 420 27.23 6.49 -0.31
N LYS A 421 26.09 6.53 -1.02
CA LYS A 421 25.52 7.79 -1.50
C LYS A 421 25.19 8.73 -0.34
N ILE A 422 24.46 8.26 0.68
CA ILE A 422 24.14 9.04 1.89
C ILE A 422 25.42 9.54 2.58
N HIS A 423 26.46 8.70 2.65
CA HIS A 423 27.76 9.09 3.23
C HIS A 423 28.44 10.19 2.41
N SER A 424 28.39 10.14 1.08
CA SER A 424 29.04 11.14 0.23
C SER A 424 28.26 12.44 0.07
N GLN A 425 26.93 12.38 0.05
CA GLN A 425 26.06 13.46 -0.44
C GLN A 425 24.98 13.88 0.56
N GLY A 426 24.77 13.12 1.62
CA GLY A 426 23.60 13.26 2.48
C GLY A 426 22.36 12.57 1.90
N TYR A 427 21.27 12.63 2.65
CA TYR A 427 19.96 12.11 2.23
C TYR A 427 19.04 13.26 1.85
N HIS A 428 18.42 13.17 0.67
CA HIS A 428 17.38 14.09 0.22
C HIS A 428 16.07 13.30 0.00
N PRO A 429 15.08 13.46 0.87
CA PRO A 429 13.78 12.77 0.75
C PRO A 429 13.14 13.04 -0.61
N GLY A 430 12.57 12.00 -1.23
CA GLY A 430 11.85 12.13 -2.50
C GLY A 430 12.74 12.31 -3.73
N GLN A 431 14.07 12.44 -3.57
CA GLN A 431 14.98 12.39 -4.71
C GLN A 431 14.88 11.00 -5.33
N TYR A 432 14.23 10.92 -6.49
CA TYR A 432 14.02 9.67 -7.21
C TYR A 432 15.37 9.12 -7.66
N VAL A 433 15.94 8.23 -6.85
CA VAL A 433 17.01 7.36 -7.31
C VAL A 433 16.30 6.30 -8.14
N GLU A 434 16.22 6.55 -9.45
CA GLU A 434 15.88 5.49 -10.38
C GLU A 434 17.01 4.47 -10.30
N PHE A 435 16.84 3.46 -9.43
CA PHE A 435 17.74 2.33 -9.35
C PHE A 435 17.55 1.53 -10.64
N LYS A 436 18.17 2.01 -11.73
CA LYS A 436 18.40 1.17 -12.91
C LYS A 436 19.31 0.06 -12.44
N ASP A 437 18.69 -1.09 -12.23
CA ASP A 437 19.36 -2.30 -11.85
C ASP A 437 20.43 -2.63 -12.89
N GLU A 438 21.68 -2.41 -12.51
CA GLU A 438 22.84 -2.60 -13.39
C GLU A 438 22.84 -4.01 -13.99
N LEU A 439 22.35 -5.00 -13.24
CA LEU A 439 22.21 -6.37 -13.72
C LEU A 439 21.06 -6.52 -14.71
N ASP A 440 19.93 -5.84 -14.52
CA ASP A 440 18.82 -5.87 -15.47
C ASP A 440 19.25 -5.28 -16.83
N GLU A 441 19.96 -4.16 -16.81
CA GLU A 441 20.47 -3.55 -18.04
C GLU A 441 21.58 -4.38 -18.68
N ALA A 442 22.46 -4.98 -17.87
CA ALA A 442 23.44 -5.94 -18.35
C ALA A 442 22.78 -7.17 -18.99
N ILE A 443 21.67 -7.66 -18.43
CA ILE A 443 20.89 -8.78 -18.97
C ILE A 443 20.26 -8.40 -20.32
N LYS A 444 19.64 -7.22 -20.42
CA LYS A 444 19.07 -6.73 -21.70
C LYS A 444 20.14 -6.59 -22.78
N LEU A 445 21.28 -5.98 -22.45
CA LEU A 445 22.41 -5.84 -23.38
C LEU A 445 23.03 -7.17 -23.78
N ALA A 446 23.23 -8.08 -22.82
CA ALA A 446 23.72 -9.42 -23.12
C ALA A 446 22.75 -10.16 -24.03
N ALA A 447 21.44 -10.09 -23.75
CA ALA A 447 20.41 -10.78 -24.51
C ALA A 447 20.33 -10.32 -25.97
N SER A 448 20.38 -9.00 -26.21
CA SER A 448 20.32 -8.42 -27.57
C SER A 448 21.52 -8.79 -28.44
N HIS A 449 22.69 -9.02 -27.83
CA HIS A 449 23.92 -9.31 -28.56
C HIS A 449 24.28 -10.81 -28.63
N ILE A 450 23.88 -11.62 -27.65
CA ILE A 450 24.21 -13.07 -27.62
C ILE A 450 23.37 -13.87 -28.62
N LYS A 451 22.15 -13.41 -28.91
CA LYS A 451 21.21 -14.00 -29.89
C LYS A 451 21.10 -15.52 -29.71
N THR A 452 21.44 -16.31 -30.73
CA THR A 452 21.26 -17.77 -30.78
C THR A 452 22.19 -18.55 -29.84
N GLU A 453 23.26 -17.94 -29.34
CA GLU A 453 24.24 -18.59 -28.46
C GLU A 453 23.85 -18.56 -26.98
N TRP A 454 22.65 -18.10 -26.64
CA TRP A 454 22.19 -17.98 -25.26
C TRP A 454 22.25 -19.30 -24.47
N LYS A 455 22.01 -20.45 -25.13
CA LYS A 455 22.10 -21.78 -24.51
C LYS A 455 23.51 -22.05 -23.98
N TYR A 456 24.52 -21.70 -24.79
CA TYR A 456 25.94 -21.88 -24.50
C TYR A 456 26.42 -20.95 -23.37
N LEU A 457 25.88 -19.73 -23.33
CA LEU A 457 26.08 -18.79 -22.22
C LEU A 457 25.46 -19.33 -20.92
N TYR A 458 24.18 -19.73 -20.95
CA TYR A 458 23.44 -20.21 -19.79
C TYR A 458 24.11 -21.42 -19.12
N GLN A 459 24.61 -22.38 -19.92
CA GLN A 459 25.32 -23.55 -19.42
C GLN A 459 26.58 -23.20 -18.60
N ARG A 460 27.22 -22.05 -18.87
CA ARG A 460 28.48 -21.64 -18.22
C ARG A 460 28.32 -20.60 -17.13
N LEU A 461 27.12 -20.08 -16.93
CA LEU A 461 26.88 -19.12 -15.85
C LEU A 461 27.13 -19.79 -14.48
N PRO A 462 27.70 -19.05 -13.52
CA PRO A 462 27.86 -19.53 -12.15
C PRO A 462 26.49 -19.53 -11.47
N PHE A 463 26.19 -20.56 -10.67
CA PHE A 463 24.98 -20.63 -9.85
C PHE A 463 25.37 -20.80 -8.38
N ASN A 464 24.69 -20.08 -7.50
CA ASN A 464 24.77 -20.26 -6.05
C ASN A 464 23.34 -20.42 -5.49
N PRO A 465 22.92 -21.65 -5.09
CA PRO A 465 23.72 -22.88 -5.00
C PRO A 465 24.11 -23.48 -6.37
N PRO A 466 25.17 -24.31 -6.46
CA PRO A 466 25.58 -24.95 -7.71
C PRO A 466 24.47 -25.83 -8.29
N ARG A 467 24.26 -25.74 -9.61
CA ARG A 467 23.28 -26.56 -10.33
C ARG A 467 23.95 -27.52 -11.29
N SER A 468 23.44 -28.75 -11.37
CA SER A 468 23.99 -29.81 -12.21
C SER A 468 23.82 -29.50 -13.69
N TYR A 469 24.61 -30.17 -14.53
CA TYR A 469 24.48 -30.06 -15.99
C TYR A 469 23.08 -30.46 -16.49
N ARG A 470 22.49 -31.49 -15.87
CA ARG A 470 21.14 -31.97 -16.18
C ARG A 470 20.09 -30.91 -15.90
N ASP A 471 20.16 -30.26 -14.74
CA ASP A 471 19.19 -29.21 -14.36
C ASP A 471 19.25 -28.03 -15.33
N ARG A 472 20.46 -27.62 -15.73
CA ARG A 472 20.67 -26.53 -16.69
C ARG A 472 20.11 -26.87 -18.07
N ASN A 473 20.27 -28.12 -18.52
CA ASN A 473 19.69 -28.57 -19.80
C ASN A 473 18.17 -28.62 -19.75
N GLN A 474 17.58 -29.07 -18.64
CA GLN A 474 16.12 -29.02 -18.45
C GLN A 474 15.58 -27.59 -18.52
N ASP A 475 16.30 -26.61 -17.94
CA ASP A 475 15.89 -25.21 -18.07
C ASP A 475 15.97 -24.72 -19.52
N ILE A 476 17.02 -25.10 -20.26
CA ILE A 476 17.19 -24.74 -21.67
C ILE A 476 16.08 -25.34 -22.53
N GLU A 477 15.74 -26.61 -22.30
CA GLU A 477 14.63 -27.29 -22.96
C GLU A 477 13.30 -26.60 -22.62
N PHE A 478 13.05 -26.30 -21.35
CA PHE A 478 11.85 -25.59 -20.91
C PHE A 478 11.70 -24.22 -21.56
N ILE A 479 12.79 -23.44 -21.60
CA ILE A 479 12.82 -22.12 -22.27
C ILE A 479 12.61 -22.30 -23.78
N GLY A 480 13.21 -23.32 -24.39
CA GLY A 480 13.07 -23.62 -25.82
C GLY A 480 11.69 -24.12 -26.22
N LEU A 481 11.01 -24.90 -25.37
CA LEU A 481 9.66 -25.43 -25.60
C LEU A 481 8.62 -24.31 -25.70
N MET A 482 8.85 -23.17 -25.06
CA MET A 482 7.97 -22.00 -25.22
C MET A 482 7.96 -21.44 -26.65
N ASN A 483 8.94 -21.80 -27.49
CA ASN A 483 9.00 -21.43 -28.90
C ASN A 483 8.12 -22.31 -29.81
N THR A 484 7.61 -23.44 -29.29
CA THR A 484 6.82 -24.40 -30.09
C THR A 484 5.31 -24.15 -30.06
N ARG A 485 4.84 -23.27 -29.16
CA ARG A 485 3.41 -22.92 -29.03
C ARG A 485 3.11 -21.57 -29.72
N ASN A 486 2.93 -21.64 -31.04
CA ASN A 486 2.20 -20.70 -31.90
C ASN A 486 2.78 -19.32 -32.27
N PHE A 487 3.96 -18.91 -31.78
CA PHE A 487 4.67 -17.74 -32.33
C PHE A 487 6.18 -17.95 -32.24
N GLU A 488 6.92 -17.70 -33.32
CA GLU A 488 8.39 -17.67 -33.29
C GLU A 488 8.85 -16.54 -32.36
N VAL A 489 9.34 -16.91 -31.18
CA VAL A 489 9.92 -15.99 -30.21
C VAL A 489 11.32 -15.61 -30.69
N PRO A 490 11.64 -14.31 -30.81
CA PRO A 490 12.97 -13.86 -31.21
C PRO A 490 14.09 -14.44 -30.33
N PRO A 491 15.26 -14.79 -30.87
CA PRO A 491 16.38 -15.33 -30.10
C PRO A 491 16.83 -14.44 -28.93
N GLU A 492 16.69 -13.13 -29.07
CA GLU A 492 16.94 -12.14 -28.03
C GLU A 492 16.02 -12.34 -26.81
N GLU A 493 14.73 -12.58 -27.03
CA GLU A 493 13.77 -12.78 -25.93
C GLU A 493 14.04 -14.11 -25.22
N LEU A 494 14.45 -15.15 -25.94
CA LEU A 494 14.90 -16.41 -25.34
C LEU A 494 16.16 -16.21 -24.50
N ALA A 495 17.11 -15.42 -24.99
CA ALA A 495 18.32 -15.07 -24.25
C ALA A 495 17.99 -14.30 -22.97
N ARG A 496 17.11 -13.30 -23.06
CA ARG A 496 16.65 -12.50 -21.93
C ARG A 496 15.99 -13.38 -20.86
N ARG A 497 15.05 -14.25 -21.25
CA ARG A 497 14.40 -15.20 -20.34
C ARG A 497 15.39 -16.16 -19.68
N SER A 498 16.39 -16.64 -20.41
CA SER A 498 17.43 -17.49 -19.85
C SER A 498 18.23 -16.76 -18.77
N LEU A 499 18.62 -15.51 -19.02
CA LEU A 499 19.37 -14.70 -18.07
C LEU A 499 18.52 -14.28 -16.86
N GLU A 500 17.23 -13.97 -17.06
CA GLU A 500 16.29 -13.75 -15.95
C GLU A 500 16.10 -15.01 -15.09
N ARG A 501 16.05 -16.19 -15.72
CA ARG A 501 15.96 -17.46 -15.00
C ARG A 501 17.25 -17.73 -14.22
N TRP A 502 18.41 -17.43 -14.80
CA TRP A 502 19.68 -17.49 -14.08
C TRP A 502 19.67 -16.56 -12.86
N ARG A 503 19.26 -15.29 -13.05
CA ARG A 503 19.13 -14.31 -11.96
C ARG A 503 18.21 -14.78 -10.84
N LYS A 504 17.07 -15.41 -11.17
CA LYS A 504 16.11 -15.94 -10.18
C LYS A 504 16.67 -17.14 -9.39
N LEU A 505 17.50 -17.96 -10.03
CA LEU A 505 18.00 -19.21 -9.46
C LEU A 505 19.41 -19.08 -8.87
N ASN A 506 20.04 -17.91 -8.98
CA ASN A 506 21.35 -17.61 -8.42
C ASN A 506 21.25 -16.47 -7.40
N LEU A 507 21.35 -16.80 -6.11
CA LEU A 507 21.18 -15.84 -5.01
C LEU A 507 22.24 -14.73 -4.98
N GLY A 508 23.37 -14.92 -5.68
CA GLY A 508 24.46 -13.96 -5.80
C GLY A 508 24.69 -13.40 -7.20
N ALA A 509 23.69 -13.47 -8.09
CA ALA A 509 23.83 -12.99 -9.47
C ALA A 509 24.27 -11.52 -9.50
N ASN A 510 25.35 -11.23 -10.21
CA ASN A 510 25.91 -9.89 -10.36
C ASN A 510 26.46 -9.69 -11.78
N VAL A 511 26.69 -8.43 -12.17
CA VAL A 511 27.18 -8.06 -13.50
C VAL A 511 28.56 -8.68 -13.78
N GLY A 512 29.43 -8.73 -12.78
CA GLY A 512 30.79 -9.26 -12.91
C GLY A 512 30.81 -10.74 -13.31
N ASP A 513 29.90 -11.55 -12.78
CA ASP A 513 29.75 -12.96 -13.15
C ASP A 513 29.30 -13.14 -14.60
N LEU A 514 28.34 -12.32 -15.04
CA LEU A 514 27.87 -12.31 -16.43
C LEU A 514 29.00 -11.92 -17.38
N VAL A 515 29.72 -10.83 -17.09
CA VAL A 515 30.86 -10.35 -17.89
C VAL A 515 32.00 -11.36 -17.94
N ARG A 516 32.38 -11.96 -16.80
CA ARG A 516 33.41 -13.01 -16.75
C ARG A 516 33.01 -14.22 -17.58
N THR A 517 31.74 -14.62 -17.51
CA THR A 517 31.23 -15.75 -18.30
C THR A 517 31.24 -15.44 -19.80
N LEU A 518 30.80 -14.24 -20.19
CA LEU A 518 30.86 -13.75 -21.58
C LEU A 518 32.29 -13.77 -22.13
N ARG A 519 33.28 -13.34 -21.32
CA ARG A 519 34.70 -13.43 -21.70
C ARG A 519 35.18 -14.87 -21.87
N ARG A 520 34.79 -15.78 -20.97
CA ARG A 520 35.12 -17.23 -21.06
C ARG A 520 34.56 -17.89 -22.32
N ILE A 521 33.39 -17.46 -22.79
CA ILE A 521 32.81 -17.95 -24.05
C ILE A 521 33.28 -17.19 -25.30
N LYS A 522 34.40 -16.46 -25.19
CA LYS A 522 34.98 -15.66 -26.30
C LYS A 522 34.04 -14.55 -26.82
N LYS A 523 33.10 -14.07 -26.01
CA LYS A 523 32.23 -12.90 -26.28
C LYS A 523 32.67 -11.66 -25.48
N SER A 524 33.98 -11.39 -25.50
CA SER A 524 34.59 -10.28 -24.76
C SER A 524 34.05 -8.90 -25.16
N GLN A 525 33.65 -8.72 -26.41
CA GLN A 525 33.04 -7.49 -26.92
C GLN A 525 31.73 -7.16 -26.19
N ILE A 526 30.85 -8.15 -25.98
CA ILE A 526 29.60 -7.98 -25.22
C ILE A 526 29.90 -7.59 -23.78
N GLY A 527 30.88 -8.25 -23.16
CA GLY A 527 31.33 -7.90 -21.80
C GLY A 527 31.80 -6.45 -21.67
N ARG A 528 32.60 -5.96 -22.63
CA ARG A 528 33.06 -4.55 -22.66
C ARG A 528 31.90 -3.56 -22.86
N LEU A 529 30.91 -3.91 -23.69
CA LEU A 529 29.71 -3.09 -23.88
C LEU A 529 28.90 -2.96 -22.58
N ILE A 530 28.70 -4.08 -21.87
CA ILE A 530 28.03 -4.09 -20.56
C ILE A 530 28.80 -3.23 -19.56
N GLU A 531 30.12 -3.41 -19.44
CA GLU A 531 30.94 -2.60 -18.53
C GLU A 531 30.87 -1.10 -18.86
N LYS A 532 30.87 -0.74 -20.15
CA LYS A 532 30.72 0.65 -20.60
C LYS A 532 29.35 1.21 -20.21
N GLU A 533 28.27 0.45 -20.41
CA GLU A 533 26.92 0.93 -20.11
C GLU A 533 26.67 1.00 -18.60
N VAL A 534 27.11 0.00 -17.85
CA VAL A 534 27.04 0.03 -16.38
C VAL A 534 27.86 1.20 -15.83
N ALA A 535 29.05 1.46 -16.37
CA ALA A 535 29.82 2.65 -15.99
C ALA A 535 29.13 3.97 -16.36
N LYS A 536 28.34 4.03 -17.44
CA LYS A 536 27.50 5.20 -17.73
C LYS A 536 26.36 5.33 -16.74
N ILE A 537 25.70 4.24 -16.34
CA ILE A 537 24.65 4.28 -15.31
C ILE A 537 25.26 4.82 -14.02
N SER A 538 26.42 4.32 -13.61
CA SER A 538 27.14 4.84 -12.44
C SER A 538 27.55 6.32 -12.61
N LYS A 539 27.86 6.79 -13.83
CA LYS A 539 28.22 8.20 -14.12
C LYS A 539 27.03 9.15 -14.31
N VAL A 540 25.90 8.73 -14.87
CA VAL A 540 24.68 9.54 -15.00
C VAL A 540 24.04 9.73 -13.64
N VAL A 541 24.10 8.70 -12.79
CA VAL A 541 23.81 8.83 -11.36
C VAL A 541 24.69 9.91 -10.72
N LEU A 542 25.93 10.12 -11.21
CA LEU A 542 26.85 11.18 -10.77
C LEU A 542 26.62 12.56 -11.45
N ALA A 543 26.06 12.64 -12.65
CA ALA A 543 25.94 13.90 -13.41
C ALA A 543 24.60 14.65 -13.21
N VAL A 544 23.49 13.94 -12.94
CA VAL A 544 22.21 14.56 -12.52
C VAL A 544 22.35 15.31 -11.17
N GLN A 545 23.52 15.19 -10.52
CA GLN A 545 23.89 15.77 -9.23
C GLN A 545 24.38 17.24 -9.30
N VAL A 546 24.60 17.83 -10.48
CA VAL A 546 25.20 19.18 -10.59
C VAL A 546 24.17 20.28 -10.89
N ASP A 547 23.06 19.97 -11.58
CA ASP A 547 22.10 20.97 -12.07
C ASP A 547 20.88 21.22 -11.15
N THR A 548 20.87 20.67 -9.94
CA THR A 548 19.81 21.00 -8.97
C THR A 548 20.25 22.18 -8.11
N PRO A 549 19.55 23.33 -8.14
CA PRO A 549 19.92 24.50 -7.35
C PRO A 549 19.90 24.14 -5.87
N ARG A 550 20.97 24.49 -5.14
CA ARG A 550 21.02 24.38 -3.67
C ARG A 550 19.80 25.11 -3.10
N PRO A 551 18.87 24.43 -2.40
CA PRO A 551 17.82 25.13 -1.71
C PRO A 551 18.45 25.83 -0.50
N THR A 552 18.43 27.15 -0.52
CA THR A 552 18.65 27.99 0.66
C THR A 552 17.62 27.62 1.71
N GLY A 553 18.08 27.13 2.86
CA GLY A 553 17.36 27.10 4.14
C GLY A 553 15.95 26.53 4.10
N ILE A 554 15.79 25.25 4.47
CA ILE A 554 14.49 24.76 4.94
C ILE A 554 14.24 25.45 6.29
N THR A 555 13.41 26.50 6.30
CA THR A 555 12.79 27.01 7.51
C THR A 555 11.77 25.96 7.98
N TYR A 556 12.04 25.38 9.15
CA TYR A 556 11.14 24.48 9.84
C TYR A 556 9.91 25.29 10.27
N ASN A 557 8.71 24.92 9.79
CA ASN A 557 7.46 25.52 10.26
C ASN A 557 6.87 24.60 11.35
N PRO A 558 6.83 25.02 12.63
CA PRO A 558 6.37 24.18 13.74
C PRO A 558 4.84 24.06 13.85
N GLU A 559 4.06 24.72 12.98
CA GLU A 559 2.60 24.69 13.05
C GLU A 559 1.96 23.68 12.08
N LEU A 560 2.03 22.40 12.42
CA LEU A 560 1.05 21.42 11.94
C LEU A 560 0.58 20.58 13.12
N THR A 561 -0.27 21.22 13.92
CA THR A 561 -1.08 20.60 14.96
C THR A 561 -2.04 19.60 14.33
N ILE A 562 -1.99 18.38 14.87
CA ILE A 562 -2.88 17.25 14.61
C ILE A 562 -4.35 17.72 14.73
N VAL A 563 -5.08 17.73 13.62
CA VAL A 563 -6.55 17.63 13.66
C VAL A 563 -6.88 16.15 13.53
N ARG A 564 -7.61 15.64 14.52
CA ARG A 564 -8.05 14.25 14.67
C ARG A 564 -8.94 13.78 13.53
#